data_AF-A0A532DH11-F1
#
_entry.id   AF-A0A532DH11-F1
#
_cell.length_a   1.000
_cell.length_b   1.000
_cell.length_c   1.000
_cell.angle_alpha   90.00
_cell.angle_beta   90.00
_cell.angle_gamma   90.00
#
_symmetry.space_group_name_H-M   'P 1'
#
loop_
_entity.id
_entity.type
_entity.pdbx_description
1 polymer ?
#
loop_
_entity_poly.entity_id
_entity_poly.type
_entity_poly.pdbx_seq_one_letter_code
_entity_poly.pdbx_strand_id
1 'polypeptide(L)'
;MDKHAKKSVIQRNLQMAAKSGIWNHVMAFYGFPGETLDEALETRQFVLENQPVIHSMELFYFVAYRHTPMVRNPEKFGITIHKQEEYDLPLDYYYTLNDPSTLSCLDAMQMCEEFYKNDFHPWAVRVNSREHVFLYISKFGTNQLPQIYAQQTQAIGSPAGVSGLITWPVAKNGSEDGAEGMSRVVSHGVS
;
A
#
# COMPACT_ATOMS: atom_id res chain seq x y z
N MET A 1 -3.66 -18.57 5.85
CA MET A 1 -4.80 -18.00 5.09
C MET A 1 -5.24 -19.03 4.05
N ASP A 2 -6.48 -19.54 4.11
CA ASP A 2 -6.98 -20.56 3.16
C ASP A 2 -7.42 -19.98 1.80
N LYS A 3 -6.68 -18.97 1.30
CA LYS A 3 -6.82 -18.62 -0.11
C LYS A 3 -6.05 -19.68 -0.86
N HIS A 4 -6.72 -20.69 -1.39
CA HIS A 4 -6.15 -21.73 -2.26
C HIS A 4 -5.65 -21.18 -3.62
N ALA A 5 -5.15 -19.94 -3.64
CA ALA A 5 -4.62 -19.25 -4.80
C ALA A 5 -3.17 -19.69 -5.01
N LYS A 6 -2.89 -20.29 -6.17
CA LYS A 6 -1.54 -20.71 -6.57
C LYS A 6 -0.85 -19.57 -7.32
N LYS A 7 0.42 -19.27 -6.99
CA LYS A 7 1.23 -18.25 -7.68
C LYS A 7 1.18 -18.39 -9.21
N SER A 8 1.28 -19.62 -9.72
CA SER A 8 1.20 -19.92 -11.16
C SER A 8 -0.13 -19.58 -11.81
N VAL A 9 -1.25 -19.72 -11.08
CA VAL A 9 -2.58 -19.34 -11.57
C VAL A 9 -2.71 -17.82 -11.63
N ILE A 10 -2.20 -17.12 -10.61
CA ILE A 10 -2.19 -15.64 -10.57
C ILE A 10 -1.38 -15.11 -11.76
N GLN A 11 -0.16 -15.60 -11.96
CA GLN A 11 0.70 -15.20 -13.06
C GLN A 11 0.05 -15.46 -14.42
N ARG A 12 -0.55 -16.64 -14.62
CA ARG A 12 -1.27 -16.96 -15.86
C ARG A 12 -2.44 -16.00 -16.10
N ASN A 13 -3.20 -15.67 -15.06
CA ASN A 13 -4.33 -14.73 -15.17
C ASN A 13 -3.85 -13.33 -15.57
N LEU A 14 -2.77 -12.83 -14.96
CA LEU A 14 -2.18 -11.54 -15.32
C LEU A 14 -1.77 -11.51 -16.80
N GLN A 15 -1.08 -12.54 -17.27
CA GLN A 15 -0.65 -12.63 -18.67
C GLN A 15 -1.82 -12.70 -19.65
N MET A 16 -2.84 -13.52 -19.37
CA MET A 16 -4.01 -13.66 -20.24
C MET A 16 -4.86 -12.39 -20.28
N ALA A 17 -5.04 -11.73 -19.13
CA ALA A 17 -5.75 -10.46 -19.04
C ALA A 17 -5.02 -9.37 -19.83
N ALA A 18 -3.71 -9.23 -19.63
CA ALA A 18 -2.90 -8.25 -20.35
C ALA A 18 -2.96 -8.47 -21.87
N LYS A 19 -2.83 -9.73 -22.33
CA LYS A 19 -2.93 -10.09 -23.75
C LYS A 19 -4.31 -9.79 -24.35
N SER A 20 -5.36 -9.81 -23.53
CA SER A 20 -6.75 -9.57 -23.97
C SER A 20 -7.16 -8.10 -23.87
N GLY A 21 -6.24 -7.19 -23.56
CA GLY A 21 -6.55 -5.76 -23.39
C GLY A 21 -7.22 -5.43 -22.05
N ILE A 22 -7.27 -6.37 -21.10
CA ILE A 22 -7.82 -6.15 -19.76
C ILE A 22 -6.75 -5.51 -18.88
N TRP A 23 -7.17 -4.52 -18.09
CA TRP A 23 -6.30 -3.82 -17.15
C TRP A 23 -6.12 -4.60 -15.86
N ASN A 24 -4.88 -4.96 -15.56
CA ASN A 24 -4.51 -5.60 -14.31
C ASN A 24 -4.23 -4.56 -13.24
N HIS A 25 -5.02 -4.62 -12.17
CA HIS A 25 -4.78 -3.91 -10.93
C HIS A 25 -4.51 -4.94 -9.82
N VAL A 26 -3.31 -4.89 -9.24
CA VAL A 26 -2.89 -5.82 -8.18
C VAL A 26 -2.99 -5.12 -6.83
N MET A 27 -3.70 -5.74 -5.90
CA MET A 27 -3.69 -5.36 -4.49
C MET A 27 -2.82 -6.35 -3.73
N ALA A 28 -1.81 -5.86 -3.05
CA ALA A 28 -0.94 -6.64 -2.19
C ALA A 28 -0.90 -6.00 -0.79
N PHE A 29 -0.54 -6.77 0.21
CA PHE A 29 -0.38 -6.25 1.55
C PHE A 29 0.73 -6.98 2.30
N TYR A 30 1.40 -6.28 3.21
CA TYR A 30 2.42 -6.82 4.13
C TYR A 30 1.95 -6.76 5.58
N GLY A 31 2.63 -7.50 6.45
CA GLY A 31 2.45 -7.47 7.89
C GLY A 31 1.25 -8.27 8.37
N PHE A 32 0.81 -9.28 7.62
CA PHE A 32 -0.21 -10.18 8.16
C PHE A 32 0.32 -10.85 9.43
N PRO A 33 -0.48 -11.06 10.48
CA PRO A 33 0.01 -11.75 11.66
C PRO A 33 0.57 -13.14 11.33
N GLY A 34 1.84 -13.35 11.68
CA GLY A 34 2.58 -14.58 11.36
C GLY A 34 3.37 -14.54 10.05
N GLU A 35 3.23 -13.49 9.22
CA GLU A 35 4.05 -13.32 8.01
C GLU A 35 5.51 -13.10 8.38
N THR A 36 6.40 -13.79 7.69
CA THR A 36 7.85 -13.64 7.84
C THR A 36 8.40 -12.61 6.86
N LEU A 37 9.58 -12.07 7.15
CA LEU A 37 10.28 -11.18 6.21
C LEU A 37 10.54 -11.85 4.86
N ASP A 38 10.91 -13.13 4.86
CA ASP A 38 11.17 -13.88 3.62
C ASP A 38 9.91 -14.00 2.75
N GLU A 39 8.74 -14.27 3.36
CA GLU A 39 7.45 -14.30 2.63
C GLU A 39 7.07 -12.92 2.04
N ALA A 40 7.34 -11.84 2.78
CA ALA A 40 7.14 -10.49 2.29
C ALA A 40 8.08 -10.16 1.11
N LEU A 41 9.34 -10.59 1.18
CA LEU A 41 10.30 -10.46 0.08
C LEU A 41 9.93 -11.31 -1.13
N GLU A 42 9.39 -12.52 -0.93
CA GLU A 42 8.84 -13.33 -2.03
C GLU A 42 7.67 -12.62 -2.73
N THR A 43 6.83 -11.91 -1.97
CA THR A 43 5.73 -11.12 -2.53
C THR A 43 6.27 -9.95 -3.37
N ARG A 44 7.26 -9.23 -2.85
CA ARG A 44 7.96 -8.17 -3.60
C ARG A 44 8.55 -8.72 -4.91
N GLN A 45 9.24 -9.86 -4.84
CA GLN A 45 9.86 -10.48 -6.00
C GLN A 45 8.83 -10.91 -7.05
N PHE A 46 7.73 -11.54 -6.62
CA PHE A 46 6.64 -11.93 -7.52
C PHE A 46 6.06 -10.72 -8.28
N VAL A 47 5.87 -9.61 -7.58
CA VAL A 47 5.37 -8.37 -8.18
C VAL A 47 6.34 -7.84 -9.24
N LEU A 48 7.63 -7.77 -8.91
CA LEU A 48 8.67 -7.27 -9.82
C LEU A 48 8.78 -8.13 -11.08
N GLU A 49 8.74 -9.46 -10.95
CA GLU A 49 8.81 -10.39 -12.09
C GLU A 49 7.62 -10.26 -13.04
N ASN A 50 6.46 -9.85 -12.53
CA ASN A 50 5.23 -9.70 -13.32
C ASN A 50 4.93 -8.23 -13.68
N GLN A 51 5.85 -7.31 -13.37
CA GLN A 51 5.68 -5.88 -13.58
C GLN A 51 5.27 -5.49 -15.01
N PRO A 52 5.78 -6.11 -16.10
CA PRO A 52 5.36 -5.76 -17.47
C PRO A 52 3.88 -5.99 -17.79
N VAL A 53 3.17 -6.80 -16.99
CA VAL A 53 1.74 -7.11 -17.17
C VAL A 53 0.88 -6.58 -16.02
N ILE A 54 1.46 -5.93 -15.02
CA ILE A 54 0.75 -5.27 -13.93
C ILE A 54 0.67 -3.78 -14.25
N HIS A 55 -0.53 -3.29 -14.58
CA HIS A 55 -0.71 -1.93 -15.08
C HIS A 55 -0.90 -0.91 -13.95
N SER A 56 -1.38 -1.37 -12.79
CA SER A 56 -1.49 -0.57 -11.58
C SER A 56 -1.41 -1.46 -10.35
N MET A 57 -1.01 -0.90 -9.21
CA MET A 57 -0.92 -1.63 -7.96
C MET A 57 -1.16 -0.75 -6.74
N GLU A 58 -1.71 -1.37 -5.71
CA GLU A 58 -1.86 -0.80 -4.39
C GLU A 58 -1.28 -1.77 -3.35
N LEU A 59 -0.38 -1.27 -2.51
CA LEU A 59 0.25 -1.97 -1.40
C LEU A 59 -0.26 -1.38 -0.10
N PHE A 60 -0.76 -2.27 0.74
CA PHE A 60 -1.23 -1.96 2.09
C PHE A 60 -0.34 -2.64 3.12
N TYR A 61 -0.46 -2.19 4.36
CA TYR A 61 -0.01 -2.97 5.52
C TYR A 61 -1.24 -3.41 6.31
N PHE A 62 -1.08 -4.45 7.12
CA PHE A 62 -2.16 -4.99 7.92
C PHE A 62 -2.62 -3.97 8.98
N VAL A 63 -3.92 -3.73 9.00
CA VAL A 63 -4.62 -2.92 10.01
C VAL A 63 -5.66 -3.78 10.70
N ALA A 64 -5.68 -3.76 12.04
CA ALA A 64 -6.60 -4.54 12.85
C ALA A 64 -7.98 -3.85 12.92
N TYR A 65 -8.72 -3.88 11.80
CA TYR A 65 -10.04 -3.26 11.73
C TYR A 65 -11.04 -3.90 12.68
N ARG A 66 -11.88 -3.06 13.28
CA ARG A 66 -12.97 -3.45 14.16
C ARG A 66 -13.89 -4.45 13.46
N HIS A 67 -14.37 -5.43 14.21
CA HIS A 67 -15.26 -6.52 13.74
C HIS A 67 -14.65 -7.54 12.77
N THR A 68 -13.36 -7.46 12.41
CA THR A 68 -12.68 -8.53 11.66
C THR A 68 -12.52 -9.80 12.49
N PRO A 69 -12.40 -10.99 11.86
CA PRO A 69 -12.12 -12.24 12.57
C PRO A 69 -10.88 -12.18 13.48
N MET A 70 -9.87 -11.43 13.04
CA MET A 70 -8.60 -11.19 13.75
C MET A 70 -8.85 -10.50 15.10
N VAL A 71 -9.60 -9.39 15.09
CA VAL A 71 -9.93 -8.65 16.31
C VAL A 71 -10.89 -9.42 17.21
N ARG A 72 -11.74 -10.28 16.65
CA ARG A 72 -12.68 -11.12 17.42
C ARG A 72 -12.02 -12.32 18.10
N ASN A 73 -10.93 -12.85 17.54
CA ASN A 73 -10.21 -14.03 18.05
C ASN A 73 -8.68 -13.80 17.95
N PRO A 74 -8.14 -12.75 18.60
CA PRO A 74 -6.75 -12.33 18.40
C PRO A 74 -5.73 -13.41 18.77
N GLU A 75 -6.06 -14.27 19.75
CA GLU A 75 -5.24 -15.40 20.18
C GLU A 75 -4.97 -16.41 19.06
N LYS A 76 -5.94 -16.63 18.16
CA LYS A 76 -5.80 -17.57 17.03
C LYS A 76 -4.80 -17.10 15.98
N PHE A 77 -4.49 -15.81 15.98
CA PHE A 77 -3.63 -15.16 15.01
C PHE A 77 -2.35 -14.64 15.63
N GLY A 78 -2.08 -14.96 16.90
CA GLY A 78 -0.83 -14.58 17.57
C GLY A 78 -0.70 -13.07 17.77
N ILE A 79 -1.81 -12.35 17.96
CA ILE A 79 -1.81 -10.91 18.24
C ILE A 79 -2.48 -10.60 19.57
N THR A 80 -2.13 -9.44 20.15
CA THR A 80 -2.82 -8.85 21.29
C THR A 80 -3.37 -7.48 20.87
N ILE A 81 -4.67 -7.26 21.06
CA ILE A 81 -5.36 -6.01 20.69
C ILE A 81 -5.39 -5.04 21.86
N HIS A 82 -4.99 -3.79 21.61
CA HIS A 82 -5.03 -2.69 22.57
C HIS A 82 -6.24 -1.80 22.25
N LYS A 83 -7.25 -1.81 23.13
CA LYS A 83 -8.46 -1.00 22.98
C LYS A 83 -8.36 0.27 23.80
N GLN A 84 -8.72 1.40 23.20
CA GLN A 84 -8.83 2.68 23.86
C GLN A 84 -10.29 2.92 24.23
N GLU A 85 -10.63 2.79 25.52
CA GLU A 85 -12.00 2.96 26.01
C GLU A 85 -12.54 4.39 25.84
N GLU A 86 -11.64 5.37 25.73
CA GLU A 86 -11.94 6.78 25.50
C GLU A 86 -12.39 7.11 24.08
N TYR A 87 -12.28 6.18 23.12
CA TYR A 87 -12.69 6.41 21.74
C TYR A 87 -14.08 5.84 21.48
N ASP A 88 -15.01 6.71 21.11
CA ASP A 88 -16.41 6.33 20.85
C ASP A 88 -16.59 5.61 19.50
N LEU A 89 -15.73 5.91 18.51
CA LEU A 89 -15.81 5.39 17.14
C LEU A 89 -14.47 4.85 16.60
N PRO A 90 -13.77 3.94 17.30
CA PRO A 90 -12.56 3.33 16.76
C PRO A 90 -12.94 2.45 15.55
N LEU A 91 -12.30 2.71 14.41
CA LEU A 91 -12.45 1.91 13.19
C LEU A 91 -11.45 0.75 13.16
N ASP A 92 -10.31 0.92 13.83
CA ASP A 92 -9.21 -0.01 13.98
C ASP A 92 -8.63 0.07 15.39
N TYR A 93 -7.78 -0.90 15.72
CA TYR A 93 -7.10 -0.99 17.01
C TYR A 93 -5.60 -1.13 16.81
N TYR A 94 -4.84 -0.64 17.79
CA TYR A 94 -3.43 -1.01 17.90
C TYR A 94 -3.31 -2.47 18.30
N TYR A 95 -2.24 -3.11 17.86
CA TYR A 95 -1.95 -4.49 18.21
C TYR A 95 -0.46 -4.71 18.39
N THR A 96 -0.11 -5.73 19.16
CA THR A 96 1.25 -6.26 19.26
C THR A 96 1.27 -7.70 18.81
N LEU A 97 2.35 -8.11 18.16
CA LEU A 97 2.58 -9.50 17.79
C LEU A 97 3.06 -10.26 19.02
N ASN A 98 2.57 -11.48 19.21
CA ASN A 98 3.00 -12.35 20.31
C ASN A 98 4.35 -13.02 20.01
N ASP A 99 4.68 -13.18 18.72
CA ASP A 99 5.96 -13.69 18.24
C ASP A 99 6.81 -12.57 17.62
N PRO A 100 7.92 -12.16 18.25
CA PRO A 100 8.78 -11.09 17.75
C PRO A 100 9.61 -11.49 16.53
N SER A 101 9.63 -12.77 16.13
CA SER A 101 10.35 -13.23 14.93
C SER A 101 9.56 -12.97 13.63
N THR A 102 8.30 -12.61 13.74
CA THR A 102 7.41 -12.30 12.62
C THR A 102 7.51 -10.82 12.21
N LEU A 103 7.12 -10.50 10.98
CA LEU A 103 7.23 -9.17 10.41
C LEU A 103 6.35 -8.19 11.20
N SER A 104 6.97 -7.17 11.81
CA SER A 104 6.23 -6.18 12.60
C SER A 104 5.39 -5.26 11.71
N CYS A 105 4.36 -4.63 12.29
CA CYS A 105 3.56 -3.63 11.58
C CYS A 105 4.42 -2.46 11.08
N LEU A 106 5.42 -2.05 11.87
CA LEU A 106 6.30 -0.95 11.52
C LEU A 106 7.20 -1.34 10.34
N ASP A 107 7.77 -2.53 10.37
CA ASP A 107 8.60 -3.05 9.28
C ASP A 107 7.76 -3.21 8.00
N ALA A 108 6.55 -3.74 8.10
CA ALA A 108 5.63 -3.85 6.97
C ALA A 108 5.27 -2.48 6.34
N MET A 109 5.06 -1.47 7.18
CA MET A 109 4.83 -0.09 6.73
C MET A 109 6.07 0.47 6.02
N GLN A 110 7.26 0.30 6.59
CA GLN A 110 8.52 0.71 5.99
C GLN A 110 8.75 0.00 4.64
N MET A 111 8.52 -1.31 4.56
CA MET A 111 8.62 -2.06 3.31
C MET A 111 7.65 -1.55 2.23
N CYS A 112 6.42 -1.17 2.61
CA CYS A 112 5.51 -0.52 1.66
C CYS A 112 6.12 0.78 1.13
N GLU A 113 6.60 1.66 2.01
CA GLU A 113 7.20 2.94 1.64
C GLU A 113 8.45 2.77 0.76
N GLU A 114 9.33 1.85 1.12
CA GLU A 114 10.54 1.53 0.36
C GLU A 114 10.21 0.98 -1.03
N PHE A 115 9.23 0.09 -1.12
CA PHE A 115 8.75 -0.41 -2.40
C PHE A 115 8.25 0.76 -3.27
N TYR A 116 7.46 1.67 -2.70
CA TYR A 116 6.99 2.84 -3.42
C TYR A 116 8.10 3.80 -3.87
N LYS A 117 9.17 3.89 -3.10
CA LYS A 117 10.28 4.80 -3.39
C LYS A 117 11.25 4.23 -4.43
N ASN A 118 11.57 2.94 -4.32
CA ASN A 118 12.68 2.32 -5.04
C ASN A 118 12.21 1.41 -6.18
N ASP A 119 11.04 0.79 -6.03
CA ASP A 119 10.50 -0.24 -6.92
C ASP A 119 9.21 0.20 -7.63
N PHE A 120 8.75 1.43 -7.38
CA PHE A 120 7.53 1.98 -7.95
C PHE A 120 7.83 3.30 -8.66
N HIS A 121 8.88 3.30 -9.49
CA HIS A 121 8.96 4.25 -10.60
C HIS A 121 7.60 4.20 -11.37
N PRO A 122 7.15 5.23 -12.10
CA PRO A 122 5.75 5.59 -12.30
C PRO A 122 4.93 4.67 -13.23
N TRP A 123 5.33 3.41 -13.32
CA TRP A 123 4.75 2.23 -13.94
C TRP A 123 3.31 1.94 -13.53
N ALA A 124 2.80 2.60 -12.50
CA ALA A 124 1.48 2.37 -11.95
C ALA A 124 0.98 3.66 -11.29
N VAL A 125 -0.11 4.20 -11.78
CA VAL A 125 -0.84 5.22 -11.02
C VAL A 125 -1.25 4.56 -9.70
N ARG A 126 -0.94 5.19 -8.54
CA ARG A 126 -1.69 4.95 -7.30
C ARG A 126 -3.10 5.46 -7.54
N VAL A 127 -3.91 4.71 -8.30
CA VAL A 127 -5.29 5.11 -8.54
C VAL A 127 -6.11 4.53 -7.40
N ASN A 128 -6.42 5.37 -6.43
CA ASN A 128 -7.56 5.10 -5.54
C ASN A 128 -8.87 5.26 -6.32
N SER A 129 -8.86 6.01 -7.44
CA SER A 129 -10.02 6.27 -8.32
C SER A 129 -9.86 5.65 -9.71
N ARG A 130 -9.86 4.32 -9.76
CA ARG A 130 -9.64 3.48 -10.96
C ARG A 130 -10.71 3.66 -12.04
N GLU A 131 -11.85 4.27 -11.69
CA GLU A 131 -12.99 4.48 -12.57
C GLU A 131 -12.59 5.23 -13.84
N HIS A 132 -11.65 6.17 -13.72
CA HIS A 132 -11.15 6.95 -14.85
C HIS A 132 -10.35 6.11 -15.84
N VAL A 133 -9.64 5.07 -15.37
CA VAL A 133 -8.84 4.20 -16.25
C VAL A 133 -9.73 3.50 -17.28
N PHE A 134 -10.95 3.11 -16.91
CA PHE A 134 -11.91 2.54 -17.84
C PHE A 134 -12.27 3.49 -18.99
N LEU A 135 -12.33 4.80 -18.73
CA LEU A 135 -12.58 5.80 -19.78
C LEU A 135 -11.42 5.86 -20.79
N TYR A 136 -10.18 5.72 -20.33
CA TYR A 136 -9.01 5.68 -21.21
C TYR A 136 -8.98 4.39 -22.03
N ILE A 137 -9.18 3.23 -21.41
CA ILE A 137 -9.22 1.95 -22.12
C ILE A 137 -10.33 1.97 -23.18
N SER A 138 -11.52 2.48 -22.84
CA SER A 138 -12.63 2.62 -23.78
C SER A 138 -12.28 3.55 -24.95
N LYS A 139 -11.65 4.70 -24.67
CA LYS A 139 -11.25 5.68 -25.70
C LYS A 139 -10.16 5.16 -26.64
N PHE A 140 -9.16 4.46 -26.11
CA PHE A 140 -7.97 4.04 -26.88
C PHE A 140 -8.04 2.58 -27.35
N GLY A 141 -9.00 1.79 -26.86
CA GLY A 141 -9.17 0.37 -27.22
C GLY A 141 -8.04 -0.53 -26.75
N THR A 142 -7.21 -0.09 -25.80
CA THR A 142 -6.03 -0.82 -25.33
C THR A 142 -5.72 -0.55 -23.86
N ASN A 143 -5.09 -1.53 -23.20
CA ASN A 143 -4.50 -1.39 -21.86
C ASN A 143 -3.06 -0.84 -21.90
N GLN A 144 -2.46 -0.71 -23.08
CA GLN A 144 -1.16 -0.09 -23.27
C GLN A 144 -1.31 1.43 -23.32
N LEU A 145 -1.32 2.07 -22.14
CA LEU A 145 -1.59 3.50 -21.98
C LEU A 145 -0.36 4.24 -21.43
N PRO A 146 0.74 4.38 -22.19
CA PRO A 146 1.97 5.02 -21.72
C PRO A 146 1.75 6.46 -21.19
N GLN A 147 0.72 7.15 -21.71
CA GLN A 147 0.39 8.53 -21.40
C GLN A 147 -0.22 8.77 -20.01
N ILE A 148 -0.72 7.74 -19.33
CA ILE A 148 -1.30 7.89 -17.98
C ILE A 148 -0.30 7.62 -16.86
N TYR A 149 0.88 7.09 -17.20
CA TYR A 149 1.98 6.97 -16.27
C TYR A 149 2.59 8.35 -16.03
N ALA A 150 2.87 8.68 -14.77
CA ALA A 150 3.57 9.92 -14.47
C ALA A 150 4.91 9.90 -15.21
N GLN A 151 5.19 10.88 -16.05
CA GLN A 151 6.53 11.00 -16.61
C GLN A 151 7.45 11.47 -15.49
N GLN A 152 8.74 11.09 -15.53
CA GLN A 152 9.72 11.64 -14.58
C GLN A 152 9.55 13.16 -14.53
N THR A 153 9.21 13.68 -13.35
CA THR A 153 9.17 15.12 -13.13
C THR A 153 10.56 15.63 -13.49
N GLN A 154 10.66 16.45 -14.54
CA GLN A 154 11.85 17.27 -14.72
C GLN A 154 12.11 17.99 -13.40
N ALA A 155 13.40 18.13 -13.05
CA ALA A 155 13.85 18.73 -11.79
C ALA A 155 12.97 19.94 -11.41
N ILE A 156 12.57 20.00 -10.13
CA ILE A 156 11.79 21.08 -9.56
C ILE A 156 12.43 22.41 -10.00
N GLY A 157 11.73 23.17 -10.86
CA GLY A 157 12.27 24.35 -11.55
C GLY A 157 12.16 24.34 -13.07
N SER A 158 11.76 23.23 -13.70
CA SER A 158 11.38 23.28 -15.11
C SER A 158 10.05 24.04 -15.30
N PRO A 159 9.96 24.96 -16.28
CA PRO A 159 8.76 25.78 -16.52
C PRO A 159 7.50 25.00 -16.93
N ALA A 160 7.58 23.66 -17.04
CA ALA A 160 6.48 22.78 -17.45
C ALA A 160 6.07 21.71 -16.40
N GLY A 161 6.48 21.83 -15.13
CA GLY A 161 6.13 20.86 -14.09
C GLY A 161 4.69 21.01 -13.57
N VAL A 162 3.88 19.94 -13.65
CA VAL A 162 2.51 19.91 -13.10
C VAL A 162 2.55 19.79 -11.57
N SER A 163 2.05 20.83 -10.88
CA SER A 163 1.93 20.97 -9.42
C SER A 163 0.78 20.15 -8.81
N GLY A 164 0.67 18.85 -9.12
CA GLY A 164 -0.56 18.08 -8.87
C GLY A 164 -0.48 16.83 -7.98
N LEU A 165 0.72 16.35 -7.61
CA LEU A 165 0.83 15.20 -6.71
C LEU A 165 0.69 15.69 -5.26
N ILE A 166 -0.51 15.51 -4.69
CA ILE A 166 -0.71 15.59 -3.24
C ILE A 166 0.06 14.42 -2.62
N THR A 167 1.31 14.65 -2.29
CA THR A 167 2.01 13.78 -1.34
C THR A 167 1.51 14.16 0.04
N TRP A 168 1.04 13.19 0.83
CA TRP A 168 0.83 13.39 2.26
C TRP A 168 2.10 14.00 2.85
N PRO A 169 2.01 15.01 3.71
CA PRO A 169 3.20 15.62 4.29
C PRO A 169 3.89 14.57 5.15
N VAL A 170 5.02 14.05 4.64
CA VAL A 170 6.00 13.36 5.45
C VAL A 170 6.43 14.36 6.52
N ALA A 171 6.11 14.07 7.79
CA ALA A 171 6.64 14.84 8.89
C ALA A 171 8.17 14.79 8.78
N LYS A 172 8.78 15.88 8.34
CA LYS A 172 10.22 16.05 8.46
C LYS A 172 10.50 16.18 9.96
N ASN A 173 11.08 15.14 10.55
CA ASN A 173 11.71 15.23 11.87
C ASN A 173 12.90 16.20 11.76
N GLY A 174 12.62 17.49 11.96
CA GLY A 174 13.60 18.49 12.33
C GLY A 174 13.38 18.83 13.78
N SER A 175 13.99 18.07 14.70
CA SER A 175 14.12 18.47 16.09
C SER A 175 15.52 19.05 16.29
N GLU A 176 15.65 20.37 16.22
CA GLU A 176 16.53 21.06 17.16
C GLU A 176 15.76 21.12 18.48
N ASP A 177 16.44 20.74 19.56
CA ASP A 177 15.98 20.64 20.95
C ASP A 177 15.21 19.36 21.36
N GLY A 178 15.94 18.51 22.08
CA GLY A 178 15.49 17.23 22.63
C GLY A 178 14.50 17.36 23.78
N ALA A 179 13.22 17.29 23.44
CA ALA A 179 12.16 16.87 24.35
C ALA A 179 11.23 15.90 23.61
N GLU A 180 11.35 14.60 23.91
CA GLU A 180 10.39 13.59 23.46
C GLU A 180 9.05 13.81 24.17
N GLY A 181 8.06 14.29 23.42
CA GLY A 181 6.67 14.37 23.85
C GLY A 181 5.77 14.44 22.62
N MET A 182 4.96 13.41 22.41
CA MET A 182 4.01 13.35 21.28
C MET A 182 3.03 14.53 21.35
N SER A 183 3.20 15.55 20.51
CA SER A 183 2.26 16.64 20.39
C SER A 183 1.18 16.30 19.35
N ARG A 184 -0.07 16.27 19.81
CA ARG A 184 -1.28 16.12 18.99
C ARG A 184 -1.36 17.25 17.95
N VAL A 185 -1.54 16.90 16.68
CA VAL A 185 -1.96 17.85 15.65
C VAL A 185 -3.47 18.04 15.78
N VAL A 186 -3.91 19.22 16.24
CA VAL A 186 -5.34 19.58 16.34
C VAL A 186 -5.72 20.36 15.08
N SER A 187 -6.67 19.85 14.30
CA SER A 187 -7.01 20.37 12.96
C SER A 187 -8.03 21.52 12.95
N HIS A 188 -8.36 22.13 14.09
CA HIS A 188 -9.33 23.23 14.13
C HIS A 188 -8.82 24.36 15.03
N GLY A 189 -8.25 25.38 14.40
CA GLY A 189 -8.16 26.71 14.99
C GLY A 189 -9.54 27.37 14.86
N VAL A 190 -10.22 27.55 15.99
CA VAL A 190 -11.43 28.36 16.10
C VAL A 190 -11.03 29.82 15.88
N SER A 191 -11.65 30.49 14.90
CA SER A 191 -11.54 31.95 14.72
C SER A 191 -12.24 32.71 15.83
#